data_AF-A0A7Y2KU79-F1
#
_entry.id   AF-A0A7Y2KU79-F1
#
_cell.length_a   1.000
_cell.length_b   1.000
_cell.length_c   1.000
_cell.angle_alpha   90.00
_cell.angle_beta   90.00
_cell.angle_gamma   90.00
#
_symmetry.space_group_name_H-M   'P 1'
#
loop_
_entity.id
_entity.type
_entity.pdbx_description
1 polymer ?
#
loop_
_entity_poly.entity_id
_entity_poly.type
_entity_poly.pdbx_seq_one_letter_code
_entity_poly.pdbx_strand_id
1 'polypeptide(L)'
;MTLNNQEPTQHQGSKEIEAVDTKEPEHQISEAEQSERKRAVAFATASIGLSGFQTSEKMKQLGQRYITGEINLNEFVMLSQEMLADRDDSQPSGMR
;
A
#
# COMPACT_ATOMS: atom_id res chain seq x y z
N MET A 1 -44.61 38.59 -25.55
CA MET A 1 -45.29 37.37 -25.08
C MET A 1 -44.73 36.19 -25.85
N THR A 2 -43.85 35.42 -25.21
CA THR A 2 -43.68 33.97 -25.43
C THR A 2 -43.32 33.41 -24.06
N LEU A 3 -44.14 32.48 -23.59
CA LEU A 3 -44.02 31.75 -22.33
C LEU A 3 -43.33 30.40 -22.61
N ASN A 4 -42.72 29.82 -21.56
CA ASN A 4 -42.40 28.40 -21.33
C ASN A 4 -40.90 28.12 -21.11
N ASN A 5 -40.44 27.31 -20.15
CA ASN A 5 -41.01 26.63 -18.98
C ASN A 5 -39.82 26.13 -18.12
N GLN A 6 -40.11 25.78 -16.87
CA GLN A 6 -39.23 25.44 -15.73
C GLN A 6 -38.14 24.34 -15.94
N GLU A 7 -37.07 24.45 -15.13
CA GLU A 7 -36.03 23.45 -14.74
C GLU A 7 -36.63 22.13 -14.17
N PRO A 8 -35.89 21.01 -13.86
CA PRO A 8 -34.43 20.82 -13.73
C PRO A 8 -33.85 19.51 -14.35
N THR A 9 -32.61 19.52 -14.85
CA THR A 9 -31.90 18.27 -15.16
C THR A 9 -31.27 17.68 -13.91
N GLN A 10 -31.93 16.64 -13.38
CA GLN A 10 -31.33 15.67 -12.48
C GLN A 10 -30.26 14.87 -13.23
N HIS A 11 -29.03 14.91 -12.74
CA HIS A 11 -28.10 13.81 -12.93
C HIS A 11 -27.79 13.19 -11.57
N GLN A 12 -28.64 12.22 -11.23
CA GLN A 12 -28.27 11.13 -10.34
C GLN A 12 -27.00 10.47 -10.86
N GLY A 13 -26.01 10.45 -10.00
CA GLY A 13 -24.78 9.67 -10.13
C GLY A 13 -24.12 9.54 -8.76
N SER A 14 -24.92 9.46 -7.70
CA SER A 14 -24.50 8.96 -6.39
C SER A 14 -24.08 7.51 -6.59
N LYS A 15 -22.80 7.32 -6.92
CA LYS A 15 -22.14 6.03 -6.73
C LYS A 15 -21.89 5.92 -5.23
N GLU A 16 -22.94 5.55 -4.50
CA GLU A 16 -22.77 4.87 -3.22
C GLU A 16 -21.88 3.66 -3.51
N ILE A 17 -20.61 3.80 -3.15
CA ILE A 17 -19.78 2.66 -2.86
C ILE A 17 -20.43 2.01 -1.64
N GLU A 18 -21.35 1.08 -1.89
CA GLU A 18 -21.77 0.10 -0.92
C GLU A 18 -20.48 -0.54 -0.39
N ALA A 19 -20.09 -0.11 0.82
CA ALA A 19 -19.16 -0.85 1.65
C ALA A 19 -19.88 -2.14 1.98
N VAL A 20 -19.73 -3.13 1.09
CA VAL A 20 -20.07 -4.50 1.42
C VAL A 20 -19.13 -4.88 2.55
N ASP A 21 -19.68 -4.86 3.77
CA ASP A 21 -19.08 -5.38 4.99
C ASP A 21 -19.03 -6.91 4.84
N THR A 22 -18.20 -7.39 3.92
CA THR A 22 -17.68 -8.74 3.98
C THR A 22 -16.51 -8.71 4.94
N LYS A 23 -16.74 -9.18 6.16
CA LYS A 23 -15.70 -9.69 7.03
C LYS A 23 -14.99 -10.84 6.30
N GLU A 24 -14.04 -10.48 5.44
CA GLU A 24 -13.14 -11.44 4.81
C GLU A 24 -12.16 -11.98 5.85
N PRO A 25 -11.71 -13.25 5.71
CA PRO A 25 -10.64 -13.77 6.52
C PRO A 25 -9.45 -12.84 6.35
N GLU A 26 -8.79 -12.50 7.46
CA GLU A 26 -8.01 -11.27 7.67
C GLU A 26 -6.83 -11.03 6.70
N HIS A 27 -6.63 -11.93 5.72
CA HIS A 27 -5.51 -12.01 4.79
C HIS A 27 -5.88 -12.43 3.35
N GLN A 28 -7.16 -12.51 2.98
CA GLN A 28 -7.53 -12.66 1.57
C GLN A 28 -7.63 -11.28 0.91
N ILE A 29 -6.97 -11.11 -0.24
CA ILE A 29 -7.02 -9.88 -1.03
C ILE A 29 -7.41 -10.21 -2.47
N SER A 30 -8.09 -9.27 -3.12
CA SER A 30 -8.46 -9.40 -4.53
C SER A 30 -7.22 -9.39 -5.44
N GLU A 31 -7.36 -9.93 -6.66
CA GLU A 31 -6.30 -9.84 -7.68
C GLU A 31 -5.97 -8.39 -8.05
N ALA A 32 -6.97 -7.50 -8.04
CA ALA A 32 -6.79 -6.07 -8.30
C ALA A 32 -5.93 -5.42 -7.21
N GLU A 33 -6.23 -5.70 -5.94
CA GLU A 33 -5.43 -5.25 -4.80
C GLU A 33 -4.01 -5.81 -4.86
N GLN A 34 -3.84 -7.11 -5.11
CA GLN A 34 -2.52 -7.71 -5.28
C GLN A 34 -1.72 -7.05 -6.41
N SER A 35 -2.36 -6.74 -7.54
CA SER A 35 -1.74 -6.06 -8.68
C SER A 35 -1.28 -4.65 -8.31
N GLU A 36 -2.10 -3.91 -7.56
CA GLU A 36 -1.76 -2.58 -7.08
C GLU A 36 -0.58 -2.62 -6.10
N ARG A 37 -0.57 -3.58 -5.16
CA ARG A 37 0.57 -3.78 -4.25
C ARG A 37 1.86 -4.14 -4.99
N LYS A 38 1.79 -4.97 -6.04
CA LYS A 38 2.96 -5.28 -6.90
C LYS A 38 3.53 -4.01 -7.53
N ARG A 39 2.66 -3.13 -8.06
CA ARG A 39 3.07 -1.85 -8.64
C ARG A 39 3.71 -0.93 -7.61
N ALA A 40 3.10 -0.82 -6.43
CA ALA A 40 3.64 0.00 -5.34
C ALA A 40 5.04 -0.45 -4.90
N VAL A 41 5.23 -1.76 -4.68
CA VAL A 41 6.54 -2.32 -4.28
C VAL A 41 7.59 -2.17 -5.39
N ALA A 42 7.21 -2.37 -6.65
CA ALA A 42 8.09 -2.16 -7.79
C ALA A 42 8.52 -0.68 -7.91
N PHE A 43 7.58 0.25 -7.77
CA PHE A 43 7.85 1.68 -7.80
C PHE A 43 8.79 2.12 -6.68
N ALA A 44 8.56 1.66 -5.45
CA ALA A 44 9.42 1.97 -4.30
C ALA A 44 10.84 1.41 -4.51
N THR A 45 10.95 0.17 -4.98
CA THR A 45 12.26 -0.48 -5.25
C THR A 45 13.01 0.25 -6.37
N ALA A 46 12.33 0.64 -7.44
CA ALA A 46 12.93 1.42 -8.53
C ALA A 46 13.40 2.80 -8.03
N SER A 47 12.60 3.48 -7.20
CA SER A 47 12.95 4.78 -6.61
C SER A 47 14.20 4.71 -5.73
N ILE A 48 14.32 3.65 -4.93
CA ILE A 48 15.53 3.35 -4.16
C ILE A 48 16.73 3.11 -5.09
N GLY A 49 16.54 2.35 -6.17
CA GLY A 49 17.56 2.09 -7.18
C GLY A 49 18.05 3.34 -7.90
N LEU A 50 17.14 4.26 -8.25
CA LEU A 50 17.48 5.56 -8.84
C LEU A 50 18.33 6.43 -7.90
N SER A 51 18.24 6.19 -6.60
CA SER A 51 19.05 6.87 -5.58
C SER A 51 20.40 6.17 -5.34
N GLY A 52 20.74 5.12 -6.10
CA GLY A 52 21.99 4.38 -5.97
C GLY A 52 22.02 3.35 -4.83
N PHE A 53 20.88 3.09 -4.19
CA PHE A 53 20.75 2.13 -3.09
C PHE A 53 20.10 0.82 -3.56
N GLN A 54 20.19 -0.22 -2.73
CA GLN A 54 19.49 -1.48 -2.95
C GLN A 54 18.65 -1.86 -1.73
N THR A 55 17.44 -2.35 -1.99
CA THR A 55 16.56 -2.91 -0.97
C THR A 55 17.19 -4.20 -0.40
N SER A 56 17.23 -4.34 0.92
CA SER A 56 17.75 -5.53 1.59
C SER A 56 16.85 -6.75 1.35
N GLU A 57 17.41 -7.96 1.47
CA GLU A 57 16.63 -9.20 1.32
C GLU A 57 15.48 -9.31 2.33
N LYS A 58 15.71 -8.92 3.60
CA LYS A 58 14.65 -8.89 4.63
C LYS A 58 13.48 -7.99 4.22
N MET A 59 13.78 -6.81 3.64
CA MET A 59 12.76 -5.87 3.19
C MET A 59 12.04 -6.35 1.92
N LYS A 60 12.74 -7.05 1.01
CA LYS A 60 12.10 -7.70 -0.14
C LYS A 60 11.11 -8.77 0.30
N GLN A 61 11.48 -9.59 1.29
CA GLN A 61 10.58 -10.60 1.87
C GLN A 61 9.35 -9.94 2.50
N LEU A 62 9.53 -8.86 3.26
CA LEU A 62 8.40 -8.11 3.84
C LEU A 62 7.47 -7.53 2.75
N GLY A 63 8.05 -6.99 1.68
CA GLY A 63 7.29 -6.53 0.50
C GLY A 63 6.48 -7.65 -0.16
N GLN A 64 7.03 -8.86 -0.22
CA GLN A 64 6.33 -10.03 -0.77
C GLN A 64 5.12 -10.42 0.10
N ARG A 65 5.27 -10.41 1.42
CA ARG A 65 4.18 -10.69 2.38
C ARG A 65 3.05 -9.67 2.23
N TYR A 66 3.40 -8.40 2.02
CA TYR A 66 2.41 -7.35 1.73
C TYR A 66 1.71 -7.61 0.39
N ILE A 67 2.45 -7.94 -0.67
CA ILE A 67 1.89 -8.25 -1.99
C ILE A 67 0.91 -9.43 -1.93
N THR A 68 1.20 -10.48 -1.17
CA THR A 68 0.34 -11.67 -1.10
C THR A 68 -0.90 -11.48 -0.26
N GLY A 69 -0.97 -10.39 0.52
CA GLY A 69 -2.04 -10.19 1.50
C GLY A 69 -1.77 -10.88 2.84
N GLU A 70 -0.60 -11.49 3.03
CA GLU A 70 -0.21 -12.09 4.30
C GLU A 70 -0.06 -11.05 5.41
N ILE A 71 0.22 -9.79 5.05
CA ILE A 71 0.16 -8.65 5.97
C ILE A 71 -0.54 -7.47 5.31
N ASN A 72 -1.18 -6.64 6.14
CA ASN A 72 -1.72 -5.36 5.72
C ASN A 72 -0.65 -4.24 5.79
N LEU A 73 -1.03 -3.03 5.38
CA LEU A 73 -0.11 -1.88 5.35
C LEU A 73 0.38 -1.46 6.74
N ASN A 74 -0.48 -1.53 7.76
CA ASN A 74 -0.10 -1.15 9.13
C ASN A 74 0.94 -2.13 9.70
N GLU A 75 0.72 -3.42 9.49
CA GLU A 75 1.68 -4.46 9.87
C GLU A 75 3.00 -4.31 9.10
N PHE A 76 2.95 -3.99 7.80
CA PHE A 76 4.16 -3.71 7.02
C PHE A 76 4.96 -2.57 7.65
N VAL A 77 4.32 -1.45 8.01
CA VAL A 77 5.00 -0.30 8.62
C VAL A 77 5.60 -0.69 9.97
N MET A 78 4.84 -1.34 10.84
CA MET A 78 5.32 -1.77 12.16
C MET A 78 6.53 -2.72 12.06
N LEU A 79 6.43 -3.77 11.24
CA LEU A 79 7.51 -4.74 11.03
C LEU A 79 8.74 -4.10 10.36
N SER A 80 8.54 -3.11 9.47
CA SER A 80 9.65 -2.40 8.83
C SER A 80 10.47 -1.57 9.83
N GLN A 81 9.83 -1.01 10.85
CA GLN A 81 10.49 -0.24 11.91
C GLN A 81 11.27 -1.16 12.86
N GLU A 82 10.69 -2.30 13.23
CA GLU A 82 11.36 -3.31 14.06
C GLU A 82 12.65 -3.81 13.39
N MET A 83 12.62 -4.08 12.07
CA MET A 83 13.82 -4.47 11.31
C MET A 83 14.91 -3.40 11.26
N LEU A 84 14.56 -2.12 11.42
CA LEU A 84 15.52 -1.03 11.50
C LEU A 84 16.17 -0.96 12.89
N ALA A 85 15.41 -1.23 13.96
CA ALA A 85 15.92 -1.24 15.33
C ALA A 85 16.98 -2.34 15.54
N ASP A 86 16.79 -3.52 14.94
CA ASP A 86 17.76 -4.63 14.97
C ASP A 86 19.15 -4.30 14.37
N ARG A 87 19.27 -3.20 13.60
CA ARG A 87 20.53 -2.82 12.95
C ARG A 87 21.43 -1.96 13.83
N ASP A 88 20.92 -1.35 14.90
CA ASP A 88 21.66 -0.37 15.68
C ASP A 88 22.61 -1.00 16.72
N ASP A 89 22.38 -2.26 17.10
CA ASP A 89 23.20 -2.98 18.09
C ASP A 89 24.52 -3.59 17.53
N SER A 90 24.86 -3.34 16.26
CA SER A 90 26.00 -3.97 15.60
C SER A 90 27.07 -3.02 15.03
N GLN A 91 27.08 -1.74 15.40
CA GLN A 91 28.30 -0.94 15.16
C GLN A 91 29.39 -1.35 16.17
N PRO A 92 30.51 -1.97 15.76
CA PRO A 92 31.67 -2.02 16.64
C PRO A 92 32.11 -0.58 16.87
N SER A 93 32.12 -0.18 18.14
CA SER A 93 32.75 1.05 18.58
C SER A 93 34.12 1.16 17.93
N GLY A 94 34.32 2.23 17.19
CA GLY A 94 35.61 2.51 16.56
C GLY A 94 36.68 2.59 17.64
N MET A 95 37.49 1.54 17.75
CA MET A 95 38.83 1.68 18.27
C MET A 95 39.70 2.17 17.12
N ARG A 96 39.95 3.49 17.08
CA ARG A 96 41.24 4.08 16.72
C ARG A 96 41.34 5.47 17.34
#